data_AF-A0A956BZN6-F1
#
_entry.id   AF-A0A956BZN6-F1
#
_cell.length_a   1.000
_cell.length_b   1.000
_cell.length_c   1.000
_cell.angle_alpha   90.00
_cell.angle_beta   90.00
_cell.angle_gamma   90.00
#
_symmetry.space_group_name_H-M   'P 1'
#
loop_
_entity.id
_entity.type
_entity.pdbx_description
1 polymer ?
#
loop_
_entity_poly.entity_id
_entity_poly.type
_entity_poly.pdbx_seq_one_letter_code
_entity_poly.pdbx_strand_id
1 'polypeptide(L)' 'IRGAFTEFGSLQSALEERGIEVKSSGVEYIPNNVVELPDDQAEAVLKLIDKLEQDDDVQHVFHNLA' A
#
# COMPACT_ATOMS: atom_id res chain seq x y z
N ILE A 1 -2.22 -12.10 -0.14
CA ILE A 1 -2.70 -12.57 1.20
C ILE A 1 -2.40 -11.44 2.17
N ARG A 2 -3.29 -11.12 3.12
CA ARG A 2 -3.06 -10.07 4.13
C ARG A 2 -3.07 -10.68 5.52
N GLY A 3 -2.21 -10.20 6.40
CA GLY A 3 -2.09 -10.61 7.79
C GLY A 3 -1.71 -9.42 8.66
N ALA A 4 -1.60 -9.61 9.98
CA ALA A 4 -1.11 -8.56 10.85
C ALA A 4 0.34 -8.21 10.52
N PHE A 5 0.75 -6.96 10.75
CA PHE A 5 2.12 -6.50 10.48
C PHE A 5 3.18 -7.41 11.15
N THR A 6 2.91 -7.84 12.38
CA THR A 6 3.80 -8.71 13.17
C THR A 6 3.91 -10.14 12.61
N GLU A 7 3.02 -10.53 11.71
CA GLU A 7 2.95 -11.87 11.12
C GLU A 7 3.57 -11.93 9.72
N PHE A 8 4.15 -10.84 9.22
CA PHE A 8 4.69 -10.79 7.86
C PHE A 8 5.68 -11.93 7.58
N GLY A 9 6.66 -12.14 8.48
CA GLY A 9 7.65 -13.20 8.33
C GLY A 9 7.06 -14.61 8.43
N SER A 10 6.15 -14.86 9.37
CA SER A 10 5.53 -16.17 9.52
C SER A 10 4.62 -16.52 8.33
N LEU A 11 3.93 -15.52 7.78
CA LEU A 11 3.11 -15.68 6.57
C LEU A 11 3.99 -16.03 5.37
N GLN A 12 5.12 -15.34 5.19
CA GLN A 12 6.05 -15.63 4.10
C GLN A 12 6.60 -17.05 4.21
N SER A 13 7.15 -17.44 5.36
CA SER A 13 7.70 -18.79 5.55
C SER A 13 6.66 -19.88 5.30
N ALA A 14 5.42 -19.69 5.76
CA ALA A 14 4.35 -20.65 5.55
C ALA A 14 3.94 -20.81 4.06
N LEU A 15 4.11 -19.79 3.24
CA LEU A 15 3.87 -19.88 1.79
C LEU A 15 5.00 -20.62 1.09
N GLU A 16 6.25 -20.32 1.45
CA GLU A 16 7.45 -20.99 0.93
C GLU A 16 7.45 -22.48 1.26
N GLU A 17 7.13 -22.86 2.51
CA GLU A 17 7.02 -24.27 2.93
C GLU A 17 5.96 -25.05 2.16
N ARG A 18 4.93 -24.38 1.65
CA ARG A 18 3.86 -24.97 0.84
C ARG A 18 4.20 -24.98 -0.67
N GLY A 19 5.39 -24.52 -1.05
CA GLY A 19 5.80 -24.41 -2.45
C GLY A 19 5.04 -23.33 -3.22
N ILE A 20 4.46 -22.35 -2.53
CA ILE A 20 3.74 -21.24 -3.16
C ILE A 20 4.73 -20.11 -3.40
N GLU A 21 5.03 -19.85 -4.68
CA GLU A 21 5.90 -18.76 -5.07
C GLU A 21 5.27 -17.39 -4.78
N VAL A 22 5.97 -16.58 -3.99
CA VAL A 22 5.56 -15.21 -3.65
C VAL A 22 6.05 -14.27 -4.75
N LYS A 23 5.12 -13.79 -5.60
CA LYS A 23 5.44 -12.85 -6.69
C LYS A 23 5.79 -11.44 -6.19
N SER A 24 5.19 -11.03 -5.08
CA SER A 24 5.43 -9.74 -4.43
C SER A 24 4.99 -9.82 -2.97
N SER A 25 5.73 -9.16 -2.09
CA SER A 25 5.40 -9.00 -0.68
C SER A 25 5.81 -7.60 -0.22
N GLY A 26 5.04 -7.06 0.72
CA GLY A 26 5.29 -5.72 1.25
C GLY A 26 4.39 -5.43 2.43
N VAL A 27 4.74 -4.36 3.15
CA VAL A 27 3.90 -3.81 4.21
C VAL A 27 3.17 -2.62 3.63
N GLU A 28 1.85 -2.63 3.76
CA GLU A 28 0.98 -1.56 3.30
C GLU A 28 0.14 -1.04 4.46
N TYR A 29 -0.12 0.27 4.48
CA TYR A 29 -1.12 0.85 5.38
C TYR A 29 -2.49 0.79 4.72
N ILE A 30 -3.43 0.10 5.38
CA ILE A 30 -4.82 0.00 4.92
C ILE A 30 -5.65 1.04 5.68
N PRO A 31 -6.31 1.99 4.98
CA PRO A 31 -7.15 2.96 5.66
C PRO A 31 -8.40 2.30 6.24
N ASN A 32 -8.81 2.73 7.44
CA ASN A 32 -10.03 2.22 8.09
C ASN A 32 -11.32 2.74 7.42
N ASN A 33 -11.23 3.87 6.72
CA ASN A 33 -12.32 4.52 6.01
C ASN A 33 -11.78 5.22 4.78
N VAL A 34 -12.58 5.24 3.71
CA VAL A 34 -12.28 5.99 2.48
C VAL A 34 -13.00 7.34 2.49
N VAL A 35 -12.47 8.30 1.74
CA VAL A 35 -13.03 9.65 1.57
C VAL A 35 -13.20 9.91 0.09
N GLU A 36 -14.42 10.27 -0.30
CA GLU A 36 -14.71 10.77 -1.64
C GLU A 36 -14.49 12.28 -1.67
N LEU A 37 -13.83 12.75 -2.72
CA LEU A 37 -13.64 14.18 -2.99
C LEU A 37 -14.30 14.54 -4.32
N PRO A 38 -14.80 15.76 -4.49
CA PRO A 38 -15.17 16.28 -5.79
C PRO A 38 -13.97 16.28 -6.76
N ASP A 39 -14.24 16.19 -8.07
CA ASP A 39 -13.22 16.01 -9.11
C ASP A 39 -12.06 17.01 -9.04
N ASP A 40 -12.35 18.29 -8.75
CA ASP A 40 -11.34 19.35 -8.65
C ASP A 40 -10.36 19.14 -7.49
N GLN A 41 -10.86 18.65 -6.36
CA GLN A 41 -10.06 18.34 -5.17
C GLN A 41 -9.35 17.00 -5.31
N ALA A 42 -10.00 16.00 -5.89
CA ALA A 42 -9.39 14.71 -6.19
C ALA A 42 -8.19 14.88 -7.13
N GLU A 43 -8.32 15.69 -8.18
CA GLU A 43 -7.21 15.98 -9.11
C GLU A 43 -6.04 16.67 -8.41
N ALA A 44 -6.31 17.60 -7.50
CA ALA A 44 -5.27 18.27 -6.72
C ALA A 44 -4.52 17.31 -5.80
N VAL A 45 -5.24 16.37 -5.16
CA VAL A 45 -4.65 15.35 -4.28
C VAL A 45 -3.84 14.33 -5.08
N LEU A 46 -4.35 13.87 -6.23
CA LEU A 46 -3.62 12.95 -7.11
C LEU A 46 -2.31 13.58 -7.62
N LYS A 47 -2.34 14.86 -8.02
CA LYS A 47 -1.11 15.59 -8.40
C LYS A 47 -0.10 15.71 -7.25
N LEU A 48 -0.57 15.76 -5.99
CA LEU A 48 0.31 15.77 -4.83
C LEU A 48 0.93 14.38 -4.62
N ILE A 49 0.13 13.32 -4.72
CA ILE A 49 0.59 11.93 -4.62
C ILE A 49 1.67 11.67 -5.67
N ASP A 50 1.41 12.01 -6.94
CA ASP A 50 2.37 11.82 -8.04
C ASP A 50 3.71 12.51 -7.78
N LYS A 51 3.69 13.70 -7.14
CA LYS A 51 4.91 14.44 -6.81
C LYS A 51 5.69 13.78 -5.68
N LEU A 52 4.98 13.23 -4.70
CA LEU A 52 5.62 12.49 -3.60
C LEU A 52 6.23 11.19 -4.11
N GLU A 53 5.59 10.49 -5.03
CA GLU A 53 6.12 9.25 -5.63
C GLU A 53 7.34 9.47 -6.52
N GLN A 54 7.53 10.68 -7.05
CA GLN A 54 8.70 11.07 -7.85
C GLN A 54 9.91 11.47 -7.01
N ASP A 55 9.75 11.59 -5.69
CA ASP A 55 10.85 11.91 -4.78
C ASP A 55 11.63 10.62 -4.46
N ASP A 56 12.91 10.60 -4.80
CA ASP A 56 13.79 9.44 -4.58
C ASP A 56 13.90 9.05 -3.08
N ASP A 57 13.64 9.99 -2.17
CA ASP A 57 13.64 9.74 -0.72
C ASP A 57 12.31 9.11 -0.24
N VAL A 58 11.26 9.11 -1.06
CA VAL A 58 9.95 8.54 -0.74
C VAL A 58 9.86 7.11 -1.27
N GLN A 59 9.63 6.16 -0.36
CA GLN A 59 9.52 4.74 -0.73
C GLN A 59 8.09 4.32 -1.07
N HIS A 60 7.10 4.83 -0.34
CA HIS A 60 5.68 4.47 -0.51
C HIS A 60 4.77 5.63 -0.12
N VAL A 61 3.68 5.84 -0.88
CA VAL A 61 2.61 6.80 -0.56
C VAL A 61 1.32 6.03 -0.33
N PHE A 62 0.64 6.30 0.78
CA PHE A 62 -0.67 5.69 1.11
C PHE A 62 -1.69 6.79 1.35
N HIS A 63 -2.89 6.63 0.81
CA HIS A 63 -3.99 7.57 0.98
C HIS A 63 -5.31 6.84 1.19
N ASN A 64 -6.32 7.58 1.64
CA ASN A 64 -7.68 7.08 1.80
C ASN A 64 -8.68 7.72 0.82
N LEU A 65 -8.21 8.46 -0.19
CA LEU A 65 -9.04 8.89 -1.32
C LEU A 65 -9.64 7.65 -2.01
N ALA A 66 -10.96 7.67 -2.24
CA ALA A 66 -11.75 6.60 -2.84
C ALA A 66 -11.62 6.55 -4.38
#